data_AF-A0A442JTG8-F1
#
_entry.id   AF-A0A442JTG8-F1
#
_cell.length_a   1.000
_cell.length_b   1.000
_cell.length_c   1.000
_cell.angle_alpha   90.00
_cell.angle_beta   90.00
_cell.angle_gamma   90.00
#
_symmetry.space_group_name_H-M   'P 1'
#
loop_
_entity.id
_entity.type
_entity.pdbx_description
1 polymer ?
#
loop_
_entity_poly.entity_id
_entity_poly.type
_entity_poly.pdbx_seq_one_letter_code
_entity_poly.pdbx_strand_id
1 'polypeptide(L)' 'MIRNPSWVLRSYPSGMPTVGNWMLEDRPIPEATKGELLAKTLWLSVDPYMRGRISQAKNYAAGFGVGDLMSGGGV' A
#
# COMPACT_ATOMS: atom_id res chain seq x y z
N MET A 1 -16.07 16.32 -4.80
CA MET A 1 -14.77 16.50 -4.12
C MET A 1 -13.80 15.49 -4.69
N ILE A 2 -12.59 15.91 -5.04
CA ILE A 2 -11.54 15.00 -5.53
C ILE A 2 -10.98 14.25 -4.30
N ARG A 3 -10.83 12.92 -4.41
CA ARG A 3 -10.36 12.04 -3.33
C ARG A 3 -9.09 11.30 -3.74
N ASN A 4 -8.28 10.88 -2.77
CA ASN A 4 -7.14 9.99 -2.93
C ASN A 4 -7.28 8.77 -2.00
N PRO A 5 -8.15 7.79 -2.34
CA PRO A 5 -8.36 6.61 -1.53
C PRO A 5 -7.07 5.78 -1.43
N SER A 6 -6.67 5.48 -0.21
CA SER A 6 -5.37 4.95 0.15
C SER A 6 -5.52 3.73 1.05
N TRP A 7 -4.98 2.58 0.63
CA TRP A 7 -4.99 1.36 1.44
C TRP A 7 -3.82 1.33 2.41
N VAL A 8 -4.14 1.16 3.70
CA VAL A 8 -3.16 1.10 4.79
C VAL A 8 -3.15 -0.28 5.43
N LEU A 9 -1.96 -0.77 5.79
CA LEU A 9 -1.83 -2.00 6.57
C LEU A 9 -2.22 -1.73 8.03
N ARG A 10 -3.36 -2.27 8.48
CA ARG A 10 -3.86 -2.07 9.85
C ARG A 10 -3.29 -3.09 10.84
N SER A 11 -3.00 -4.30 10.38
CA SER A 11 -2.41 -5.35 11.20
C SER A 11 -1.77 -6.42 10.33
N TYR A 12 -0.75 -7.08 10.86
CA TYR A 12 -0.12 -8.21 10.18
C TYR A 12 -1.06 -9.43 10.14
N PRO A 13 -1.26 -10.06 8.97
CA PRO A 13 -2.02 -11.31 8.90
C PRO A 13 -1.25 -12.46 9.56
N SER A 14 -1.89 -13.15 10.51
CA SER A 14 -1.35 -14.39 11.11
C SER A 14 -1.45 -15.61 10.17
N GLY A 15 -2.29 -15.54 9.14
CA GLY A 15 -2.49 -16.58 8.13
C GLY A 15 -2.78 -15.97 6.76
N MET A 16 -3.91 -16.36 6.15
CA MET A 16 -4.43 -15.65 4.97
C MET A 16 -4.85 -14.23 5.35
N PRO A 17 -4.58 -13.22 4.50
CA PRO A 17 -5.10 -11.88 4.70
C PRO A 17 -6.62 -11.86 4.77
N THR A 18 -7.15 -11.06 5.68
CA THR A 18 -8.58 -10.80 5.84
C THR A 18 -8.85 -9.32 5.60
N VAL A 19 -10.13 -8.96 5.42
CA VAL A 19 -10.53 -7.55 5.26
C VAL A 19 -10.09 -6.70 6.46
N GLY A 20 -10.08 -7.27 7.68
CA GLY A 20 -9.69 -6.57 8.89
C GLY A 20 -8.21 -6.19 8.98
N ASN A 21 -7.35 -6.72 8.10
CA ASN A 21 -5.94 -6.35 8.03
C ASN A 21 -5.70 -5.00 7.34
N TRP A 22 -6.75 -4.40 6.76
CA TRP A 22 -6.63 -3.21 5.94
C TRP A 22 -7.53 -2.09 6.44
N MET A 23 -7.17 -0.87 6.07
CA MET A 23 -8.01 0.31 6.24
C MET A 23 -7.96 1.13 4.95
N LEU A 24 -9.12 1.56 4.47
CA LEU A 24 -9.21 2.51 3.36
C LEU A 24 -9.41 3.91 3.96
N GLU A 25 -8.46 4.80 3.73
CA GLU A 25 -8.54 6.20 4.16
C GLU A 25 -8.45 7.14 2.97
N ASP A 26 -8.90 8.37 3.14
CA ASP A 26 -8.73 9.43 2.13
C ASP A 26 -7.54 10.30 2.53
N ARG A 27 -6.52 10.37 1.67
CA ARG A 27 -5.32 11.17 1.91
C ARG A 27 -5.34 12.47 1.09
N PRO A 28 -4.56 13.48 1.45
CA PRO A 28 -4.28 14.58 0.54
C PRO A 28 -3.68 14.07 -0.77
N ILE A 29 -4.00 14.72 -1.89
CA ILE A 29 -3.30 14.49 -3.15
C ILE A 29 -1.95 15.20 -3.04
N PRO A 30 -0.81 14.49 -3.23
CA PRO A 30 0.49 15.12 -3.14
C PRO A 30 0.74 16.07 -4.31
N GLU A 31 1.51 17.12 -4.08
CA GLU A 31 2.02 18.00 -5.13
C GLU A 31 3.32 17.43 -5.69
N ALA A 32 3.41 17.26 -7.01
CA ALA A 32 4.64 16.85 -7.65
C ALA A 32 5.58 18.06 -7.79
N THR A 33 6.83 17.89 -7.41
CA THR A 33 7.87 18.93 -7.51
C THR A 33 8.73 18.74 -8.76
N LYS A 34 9.79 19.56 -8.91
CA LYS A 34 10.64 19.53 -10.11
C LYS A 34 11.30 18.16 -10.28
N GLY A 35 10.93 17.47 -11.36
CA GLY A 35 11.47 16.15 -11.72
C GLY A 35 10.59 14.97 -11.28
N GLU A 36 9.45 15.24 -10.63
CA GLU A 36 8.48 14.23 -10.22
C GLU A 36 7.27 14.19 -11.16
N LEU A 37 6.52 13.09 -11.10
CA LEU A 37 5.25 12.92 -11.79
C LEU A 37 4.16 12.58 -10.77
N LEU A 38 2.99 13.22 -10.92
CA LEU A 38 1.78 12.81 -10.21
C LEU A 38 0.97 11.88 -11.12
N ALA A 39 0.87 10.61 -10.73
CA ALA A 39 0.12 9.60 -11.47
C ALA A 39 -1.19 9.26 -10.75
N LYS A 40 -2.26 9.10 -11.52
CA LYS A 40 -3.51 8.49 -11.04
C LYS A 40 -3.50 7.02 -11.40
N THR A 41 -3.30 6.15 -10.41
CA THR A 41 -3.37 4.70 -10.60
C THR A 41 -4.75 4.27 -11.08
N LEU A 42 -4.80 3.61 -12.24
CA LEU A 42 -6.00 2.99 -12.81
C LEU A 42 -6.06 1.51 -12.47
N TRP A 43 -4.89 0.85 -12.46
CA TRP A 43 -4.74 -0.57 -12.16
C TRP A 43 -3.57 -0.80 -11.21
N LEU A 44 -3.76 -1.70 -10.24
CA LEU A 44 -2.74 -2.09 -9.27
C LEU A 44 -2.49 -3.59 -9.38
N SER A 45 -1.22 -3.98 -9.50
CA SER A 45 -0.79 -5.37 -9.45
C SER A 45 -0.94 -5.94 -8.05
N VAL A 46 -1.47 -7.15 -7.95
CA VAL A 46 -1.59 -7.91 -6.69
C VAL A 46 -0.85 -9.21 -6.87
N ASP A 47 0.35 -9.28 -6.29
CA ASP A 47 1.30 -10.35 -6.55
C ASP A 47 1.64 -11.14 -5.27
N PRO A 48 1.97 -12.44 -5.37
CA PRO A 48 2.30 -13.27 -4.22
C PRO A 48 3.44 -12.71 -3.33
N TYR A 49 4.40 -11.99 -3.91
CA TYR A 49 5.52 -11.41 -3.14
C TYR A 49 5.06 -10.42 -2.07
N MET A 50 3.90 -9.78 -2.25
CA MET A 50 3.34 -8.84 -1.28
C MET A 50 3.06 -9.50 0.07
N ARG A 51 2.80 -10.82 0.11
CA ARG A 51 2.56 -11.57 1.35
C ARG A 51 3.76 -11.52 2.30
N GLY A 52 4.97 -11.57 1.76
CA GLY A 52 6.19 -11.40 2.54
C GLY A 52 6.27 -9.99 3.12
N ARG A 53 5.97 -8.98 2.30
CA ARG A 53 6.05 -7.56 2.69
C ARG A 53 5.07 -7.15 3.79
N ILE A 54 3.97 -7.88 3.99
CA ILE A 54 3.00 -7.64 5.08
C ILE A 54 3.21 -8.59 6.26
N SER A 55 4.45 -8.93 6.58
CA SER A 55 4.84 -9.81 7.68
C SER A 55 5.94 -9.16 8.52
N GLN A 56 5.99 -9.50 9.81
CA GLN A 56 7.09 -9.13 10.72
C GLN A 56 8.37 -9.95 10.50
N ALA A 57 8.30 -11.03 9.70
CA ALA A 57 9.45 -11.87 9.42
C ALA A 57 10.54 -11.09 8.67
N LYS A 58 11.81 -11.45 8.91
CA LYS A 58 12.92 -10.92 8.11
C LYS A 58 12.70 -11.27 6.64
N ASN A 59 12.65 -10.26 5.79
CA ASN A 59 12.50 -10.40 4.35
C ASN A 59 13.68 -9.77 3.62
N TYR A 60 13.95 -10.25 2.40
CA TYR A 60 14.96 -9.67 1.52
C TYR A 60 14.60 -8.26 1.04
N ALA A 61 13.30 -7.97 0.89
CA ALA A 61 12.80 -6.63 0.57
C ALA A 61 12.19 -5.98 1.83
N ALA A 62 12.26 -4.64 1.89
CA ALA A 62 11.62 -3.87 2.94
C ALA A 62 10.10 -4.17 2.98
N GLY A 63 9.65 -4.64 4.15
CA GLY A 63 8.24 -4.84 4.46
C GLY A 63 7.54 -3.53 4.82
N PHE A 64 6.22 -3.61 4.95
CA PHE A 64 5.36 -2.55 5.44
C PHE A 64 5.22 -2.63 6.96
N GLY A 65 5.27 -1.48 7.62
CA GLY A 65 4.83 -1.26 8.97
C GLY A 65 3.31 -1.26 9.09
N VAL A 66 2.80 -1.54 10.30
CA VAL A 66 1.39 -1.21 10.61
C VAL A 66 1.24 0.31 10.58
N GLY A 67 0.26 0.80 9.82
CA GLY A 67 0.04 2.22 9.54
C GLY A 67 0.63 2.68 8.21
N ASP A 68 1.43 1.85 7.53
CA ASP A 68 2.03 2.23 6.25
C ASP A 68 1.04 2.17 5.10
N LEU A 69 1.21 3.10 4.16
CA LEU A 69 0.54 3.08 2.87
C LEU A 69 1.06 1.90 2.04
N MET A 70 0.13 1.10 1.52
CA MET A 70 0.47 -0.01 0.63
C MET A 70 0.99 0.52 -0.71
N SER A 71 2.08 -0.07 -1.19
CA SER A 71 2.64 0.20 -2.52
C SER A 71 2.76 -1.07 -3.35
N GLY A 72 2.62 -0.93 -4.67
CA GLY A 72 2.70 -2.00 -5.64
C GLY A 72 2.96 -1.44 -7.04
N GLY A 73 3.25 -2.31 -8.00
CA GLY A 73 3.33 -1.91 -9.40
C GLY A 73 1.94 -1.59 -9.93
N GLY A 74 1.80 -0.57 -10.78
CA GLY A 74 0.53 -0.18 -11.36
C GLY A 74 0.70 0.75 -12.55
N VAL A 75 -0.39 0.96 -13.27
CA VAL A 75 -0.52 1.93 -14.38
C VAL A 75 -1.71 2.83 -14.16
#